data_AF-A0AAD7QAP1-F1
#
_entry.id   AF-A0AAD7QAP1-F1
#
_cell.length_a   1.000
_cell.length_b   1.000
_cell.length_c   1.000
_cell.angle_alpha   90.00
_cell.angle_beta   90.00
_cell.angle_gamma   90.00
#
_symmetry.space_group_name_H-M   'P 1'
#
loop_
_entity.id
_entity.type
_entity.pdbx_description
1 polymer ?
#
loop_
_entity_poly.entity_id
_entity_poly.type
_entity_poly.pdbx_seq_one_letter_code
_entity_poly.pdbx_strand_id
1 'polypeptide(L)'
;MGDSCGLIVSNNTCPEHTMLPFATQLNVLELTPTTAGLVPLRLDQVAITTRGIMSVNPVTRQSAIGELAQDVLAIQSSPGVLLRVPQYLFVCAPSQLLQKGLPLNVQGVVGFGHSTISLPNQLVSNFALQPIFAMCLTSSPSKNGIIFFGAGPYNLLPGRDFSRQLVYTPLIVSPAGEYYIQVSSIRINSYPVPINPSLLQINYRSGSGGTMISTTNPFTVLEHSIFVALSQSFAHELLKSG
;
A
#
# COMPACT_ATOMS: atom_id res chain seq x y z
N MET A 1 -12.92 14.46 -21.22
CA MET A 1 -11.65 15.20 -21.14
C MET A 1 -11.22 15.16 -19.70
N GLY A 2 -10.13 14.55 -19.30
CA GLY A 2 -9.08 13.81 -19.99
C GLY A 2 -8.21 13.23 -18.86
N ASP A 3 -7.44 12.23 -19.25
CA ASP A 3 -6.13 11.89 -18.70
C ASP A 3 -6.01 10.80 -17.64
N SER A 4 -5.10 9.90 -18.03
CA SER A 4 -4.72 8.57 -17.56
C SER A 4 -3.58 8.65 -16.55
N CYS A 5 -3.41 7.64 -15.67
CA CYS A 5 -2.13 7.38 -14.99
C CYS A 5 -2.00 5.92 -14.53
N GLY A 6 -1.08 5.13 -15.09
CA GLY A 6 -0.85 3.74 -14.70
C GLY A 6 -0.01 3.60 -13.41
N LEU A 7 -0.21 2.49 -12.71
CA LEU A 7 0.76 1.94 -11.76
C LEU A 7 1.56 0.86 -12.51
N ILE A 8 2.85 1.09 -12.74
CA ILE A 8 3.75 0.06 -13.26
C ILE A 8 4.14 -0.82 -12.07
N VAL A 9 3.69 -2.06 -12.07
CA VAL A 9 4.32 -3.12 -11.28
C VAL A 9 5.54 -3.55 -12.10
N SER A 10 6.73 -3.32 -11.57
CA SER A 10 7.94 -3.87 -12.18
C SER A 10 7.86 -5.39 -12.13
N ASN A 11 7.97 -6.03 -13.29
CA ASN A 11 8.17 -7.47 -13.40
C ASN A 11 9.62 -7.77 -13.00
N ASN A 12 9.92 -7.65 -11.71
CA ASN A 12 11.18 -8.11 -11.16
C ASN A 12 11.03 -9.62 -10.98
N THR A 13 11.37 -10.37 -12.03
CA THR A 13 11.31 -11.82 -12.01
C THR A 13 12.32 -12.34 -10.97
N CYS A 14 11.83 -12.85 -9.84
CA CYS A 14 12.63 -13.72 -8.99
C CYS A 14 13.04 -14.95 -9.83
N PRO A 15 14.26 -15.47 -9.71
CA PRO A 15 14.67 -16.66 -10.45
C PRO A 15 13.77 -17.84 -10.06
N GLU A 16 12.83 -18.17 -10.93
CA GLU A 16 11.93 -19.29 -10.75
C GLU A 16 12.64 -20.56 -11.26
N HIS A 17 13.01 -21.45 -10.34
CA HIS A 17 13.28 -22.82 -10.74
C HIS A 17 11.94 -23.47 -11.13
N THR A 18 11.69 -23.51 -12.44
CA THR A 18 10.78 -24.39 -13.21
C THR A 18 9.44 -23.78 -13.71
N MET A 19 9.38 -23.60 -15.04
CA MET A 19 8.28 -23.87 -16.00
C MET A 19 7.44 -22.72 -16.62
N LEU A 20 7.94 -22.25 -17.79
CA LEU A 20 7.32 -21.91 -19.10
C LEU A 20 6.12 -20.91 -19.24
N PRO A 21 6.06 -20.17 -20.37
CA PRO A 21 5.35 -18.90 -20.48
C PRO A 21 3.94 -19.03 -21.03
N PHE A 22 3.03 -18.18 -20.54
CA PHE A 22 1.86 -17.76 -21.31
C PHE A 22 1.86 -16.23 -21.44
N ALA A 23 2.07 -15.80 -22.68
CA ALA A 23 1.94 -14.41 -23.09
C ALA A 23 0.45 -14.03 -23.16
N THR A 24 0.09 -12.89 -22.59
CA THR A 24 -0.96 -12.02 -23.15
C THR A 24 -0.56 -10.56 -22.95
N GLN A 25 -0.74 -9.80 -24.03
CA GLN A 25 -0.24 -8.45 -24.27
C GLN A 25 -0.70 -7.43 -23.22
N LEU A 26 0.21 -6.53 -22.84
CA LEU A 26 -0.12 -5.12 -22.59
C LEU A 26 0.98 -4.25 -23.20
N ASN A 27 0.57 -3.21 -23.94
CA ASN A 27 1.41 -2.43 -24.82
C ASN A 27 2.58 -1.71 -24.12
N VAL A 28 3.79 -2.15 -24.49
CA VAL A 28 5.05 -1.41 -24.74
C VAL A 28 5.50 -0.36 -23.70
N LEU A 29 6.51 -0.75 -22.91
CA LEU A 29 7.84 -0.15 -23.08
C LEU A 29 8.85 -1.30 -23.21
N GLU A 30 9.30 -1.56 -24.43
CA GLU A 30 10.42 -2.47 -24.68
C GLU A 30 11.71 -1.86 -24.11
N LEU A 31 12.48 -2.67 -23.39
CA LEU A 31 13.92 -2.47 -23.27
C LEU A 31 14.60 -3.70 -23.86
N THR A 32 15.35 -3.49 -24.92
CA THR A 32 16.20 -4.48 -25.57
C THR A 32 17.22 -5.04 -24.57
N PRO A 33 17.55 -6.35 -24.63
CA PRO A 33 18.59 -6.91 -23.78
C PRO A 33 19.95 -6.43 -24.27
N THR A 34 20.61 -5.56 -23.50
CA THR A 34 22.07 -5.40 -23.64
C THR A 34 22.72 -6.67 -23.14
N THR A 35 23.36 -7.39 -24.06
CA THR A 35 24.29 -8.49 -23.83
C THR A 35 25.45 -8.04 -22.94
N ALA A 36 25.28 -8.15 -21.62
CA ALA A 36 26.40 -8.24 -20.69
C ALA A 36 26.66 -9.73 -20.45
N GLY A 37 27.86 -10.17 -20.83
CA GLY A 37 28.26 -11.57 -20.84
C GLY A 37 28.02 -12.29 -19.51
N LEU A 38 27.63 -13.55 -19.61
CA LEU A 38 27.58 -14.49 -18.50
C LEU A 38 29.00 -14.62 -17.92
N VAL A 39 29.25 -13.96 -16.80
CA VAL A 39 30.35 -14.34 -15.91
C VAL A 39 29.78 -15.42 -14.99
N PRO A 40 30.26 -16.68 -15.06
CA PRO A 40 29.80 -17.71 -14.13
C PRO A 40 30.30 -17.34 -12.72
N LEU A 41 29.36 -17.08 -11.80
CA LEU A 41 29.70 -16.94 -10.39
C LEU A 41 30.16 -18.31 -9.87
N ARG A 42 31.44 -18.37 -9.48
CA ARG A 42 32.12 -19.51 -8.89
C ARG A 42 31.48 -19.83 -7.53
N LEU A 43 31.16 -21.09 -7.29
CA LEU A 43 30.31 -21.60 -6.20
C LEU A 43 30.95 -21.57 -4.79
N ASP A 44 31.97 -20.73 -4.54
CA ASP A 44 32.81 -20.84 -3.33
C ASP A 44 32.83 -19.60 -2.42
N GLN A 45 31.87 -18.66 -2.56
CA GLN A 45 31.75 -17.49 -1.66
C GLN A 45 30.31 -17.09 -1.29
N VAL A 46 29.38 -18.04 -1.20
CA VAL A 46 28.06 -17.72 -0.62
C VAL A 46 28.16 -17.81 0.90
N ALA A 47 28.51 -16.70 1.55
CA ALA A 47 28.10 -16.48 2.93
C ALA A 47 26.57 -16.38 2.93
N ILE A 48 25.87 -17.50 3.11
CA ILE A 48 24.41 -17.52 3.29
C ILE A 48 24.14 -16.87 4.64
N THR A 49 23.86 -15.57 4.61
CA THR A 49 23.06 -14.93 5.64
C THR A 49 21.73 -14.54 5.01
N THR A 50 20.96 -15.55 4.57
CA THR A 50 19.56 -15.33 4.17
C THR A 50 18.77 -14.96 5.43
N ARG A 51 18.69 -13.66 5.74
CA ARG A 51 17.67 -13.19 6.66
C ARG A 51 16.33 -13.37 5.96
N GLY A 52 15.67 -14.49 6.24
CA GLY A 52 14.30 -14.71 5.83
C GLY A 52 13.42 -13.59 6.36
N ILE A 53 12.66 -12.96 5.48
CA ILE A 53 11.71 -11.90 5.84
C ILE A 53 10.30 -12.47 5.73
N MET A 54 9.52 -12.32 6.79
CA MET A 54 8.11 -12.69 6.78
C MET A 54 7.34 -11.78 5.83
N SER A 55 6.81 -12.37 4.76
CA SER A 55 5.89 -11.74 3.82
C SER A 55 4.46 -12.12 4.16
N VAL A 56 3.52 -11.20 3.96
CA VAL A 56 2.12 -11.39 4.34
C VAL A 56 1.22 -11.05 3.15
N ASN A 57 0.30 -11.95 2.81
CA ASN A 57 -0.86 -11.59 1.99
C ASN A 57 -1.87 -10.89 2.92
N PRO A 58 -2.11 -9.58 2.74
CA PRO A 58 -2.92 -8.83 3.69
C PRO A 58 -4.42 -9.11 3.58
N VAL A 59 -4.86 -9.73 2.48
CA VAL A 59 -6.27 -10.10 2.26
C VAL A 59 -6.58 -11.44 2.93
N THR A 60 -5.74 -12.46 2.72
CA THR A 60 -5.95 -13.81 3.28
C THR A 60 -5.33 -13.98 4.66
N ARG A 61 -4.47 -13.03 5.09
CA ARG A 61 -3.65 -13.09 6.32
C ARG A 61 -2.66 -14.26 6.34
N GLN A 62 -2.44 -14.91 5.20
CA GLN A 62 -1.39 -15.93 5.06
C GLN A 62 -0.02 -15.27 5.09
N SER A 63 0.94 -15.95 5.71
CA SER A 63 2.31 -15.48 5.81
C SER A 63 3.30 -16.57 5.43
N ALA A 64 4.38 -16.20 4.77
CA ALA A 64 5.45 -17.12 4.42
C ALA A 64 6.81 -16.40 4.48
N ILE A 65 7.87 -17.17 4.72
CA ILE A 65 9.24 -16.65 4.68
C ILE A 65 9.62 -16.43 3.23
N GLY A 66 10.03 -15.21 2.90
CA GLY A 66 10.65 -14.86 1.63
C GLY A 66 12.10 -14.42 1.80
N GLU A 67 12.76 -14.19 0.68
CA GLU A 67 14.17 -13.78 0.64
C GLU A 67 14.27 -12.30 0.29
N LEU A 68 15.12 -11.58 1.02
CA LEU A 68 15.44 -10.19 0.69
C LEU A 68 16.18 -10.15 -0.66
N ALA A 69 15.65 -9.37 -1.58
CA ALA A 69 16.18 -9.16 -2.92
C ALA A 69 16.36 -7.66 -3.18
N GLN A 70 17.14 -7.36 -4.20
CA GLN A 70 17.44 -6.00 -4.62
C GLN A 70 17.41 -5.91 -6.14
N ASP A 71 16.75 -4.88 -6.66
CA ASP A 71 16.70 -4.61 -8.10
C ASP A 71 16.39 -3.12 -8.34
N VAL A 72 16.28 -2.72 -9.60
CA VAL A 72 15.94 -1.36 -10.00
C VAL A 72 14.43 -1.14 -9.88
N LEU A 73 14.03 -0.13 -9.11
CA LEU A 73 12.66 0.42 -9.17
C LEU A 73 12.68 1.70 -10.02
N ALA A 74 11.77 1.79 -10.99
CA ALA A 74 11.54 3.01 -11.74
C ALA A 74 10.19 3.63 -11.35
N ILE A 75 10.18 4.95 -11.06
CA ILE A 75 8.98 5.69 -10.68
C ILE A 75 8.95 7.05 -11.38
N GLN A 76 7.77 7.54 -11.75
CA GLN A 76 7.63 8.86 -12.35
C GLN A 76 7.52 9.94 -11.27
N SER A 77 8.28 11.02 -11.44
CA SER A 77 8.12 12.25 -10.65
C SER A 77 6.99 13.13 -11.21
N SER A 78 6.64 14.20 -10.49
CA SER A 78 5.79 15.29 -11.01
C SER A 78 6.71 16.41 -11.51
N PRO A 79 7.30 16.27 -12.71
CA PRO A 79 6.66 16.66 -13.97
C PRO A 79 6.72 15.56 -15.07
N GLY A 80 6.72 14.29 -14.68
CA GLY A 80 6.74 13.13 -15.58
C GLY A 80 8.14 12.54 -15.82
N VAL A 81 9.18 13.02 -15.13
CA VAL A 81 10.54 12.49 -15.30
C VAL A 81 10.65 11.12 -14.62
N LEU A 82 11.16 10.14 -15.36
CA LEU A 82 11.42 8.79 -14.85
C LEU A 82 12.65 8.79 -13.94
N LEU A 83 12.43 8.50 -12.66
CA LEU A 83 13.46 8.34 -11.65
C LEU A 83 13.73 6.85 -11.41
N ARG A 84 14.96 6.51 -11.03
CA ARG A 84 15.38 5.14 -10.73
C ARG A 84 15.97 5.04 -9.34
N VAL A 85 15.63 3.98 -8.64
CA VAL A 85 16.27 3.52 -7.41
C VAL A 85 17.03 2.26 -7.77
N PRO A 86 18.36 2.31 -8.01
CA PRO A 86 19.12 1.15 -8.52
C PRO A 86 19.19 -0.03 -7.56
N GLN A 87 19.01 0.24 -6.27
CA GLN A 87 19.16 -0.72 -5.18
C GLN A 87 17.89 -0.77 -4.33
N TYR A 88 16.73 -0.88 -4.98
CA TYR A 88 15.46 -0.97 -4.28
C TYR A 88 15.32 -2.36 -3.64
N LEU A 89 15.14 -2.39 -2.32
CA LEU A 89 14.98 -3.61 -1.55
C LEU A 89 13.52 -4.09 -1.62
N PHE A 90 13.33 -5.37 -1.86
CA PHE A 90 12.02 -6.02 -1.82
C PHE A 90 12.18 -7.47 -1.38
N VAL A 91 11.07 -8.20 -1.24
CA VAL A 91 11.09 -9.60 -0.80
C VAL A 91 10.56 -10.49 -1.92
N CYS A 92 11.38 -11.45 -2.34
CA CYS A 92 10.94 -12.58 -3.16
C CYS A 92 10.16 -13.53 -2.25
N ALA A 93 8.84 -13.41 -2.28
CA ALA A 93 7.93 -14.19 -1.45
C ALA A 93 7.44 -15.46 -2.18
N PRO A 94 7.15 -16.55 -1.46
CA PRO A 94 6.63 -17.77 -2.07
C PRO A 94 5.30 -17.55 -2.79
N SER A 95 5.14 -18.13 -3.99
CA SER A 95 3.98 -17.94 -4.86
C SER A 95 2.66 -18.41 -4.24
N GLN A 96 2.69 -19.25 -3.20
CA GLN A 96 1.49 -19.62 -2.44
C GLN A 96 0.75 -18.40 -1.88
N LEU A 97 1.46 -17.31 -1.56
CA LEU A 97 0.84 -16.07 -1.08
C LEU A 97 0.00 -15.36 -2.14
N LEU A 98 0.14 -15.69 -3.43
CA LEU A 98 -0.62 -15.06 -4.52
C LEU A 98 -1.89 -15.83 -4.90
N GLN A 99 -2.07 -17.05 -4.39
CA GLN A 99 -3.10 -17.96 -4.89
C GLN A 99 -4.55 -17.51 -4.61
N LYS A 100 -4.76 -16.66 -3.60
CA LYS A 100 -6.11 -16.30 -3.12
C LYS A 100 -6.19 -14.84 -2.68
N GLY A 101 -7.38 -14.26 -2.83
CA GLY A 101 -7.78 -12.97 -2.26
C GLY A 101 -7.26 -11.73 -2.98
N LEU A 102 -6.15 -11.82 -3.73
CA LEU A 102 -5.62 -10.69 -4.48
C LEU A 102 -6.33 -10.51 -5.84
N PRO A 103 -6.28 -9.30 -6.44
CA PRO A 103 -6.80 -9.06 -7.78
C PRO A 103 -6.15 -9.97 -8.83
N LEU A 104 -6.84 -10.20 -9.94
CA LEU A 104 -6.31 -11.01 -11.04
C LEU A 104 -5.01 -10.41 -11.59
N ASN A 105 -4.08 -11.28 -11.95
CA ASN A 105 -2.80 -10.96 -12.60
C ASN A 105 -1.83 -10.09 -11.78
N VAL A 106 -2.02 -9.94 -10.47
CA VAL A 106 -1.01 -9.30 -9.61
C VAL A 106 0.07 -10.29 -9.21
N GLN A 107 1.32 -9.84 -9.15
CA GLN A 107 2.49 -10.66 -8.83
C GLN A 107 3.04 -10.40 -7.42
N GLY A 108 2.40 -9.52 -6.64
CA GLY A 108 2.92 -9.12 -5.34
C GLY A 108 2.07 -8.06 -4.66
N VAL A 109 2.58 -7.59 -3.53
CA VAL A 109 1.97 -6.55 -2.70
C VAL A 109 3.00 -5.47 -2.44
N VAL A 110 2.61 -4.21 -2.61
CA VAL A 110 3.44 -3.06 -2.27
C VAL A 110 3.07 -2.57 -0.88
N GLY A 111 4.00 -2.68 0.06
CA GLY A 111 3.81 -2.24 1.44
C GLY A 111 4.01 -0.74 1.63
N PHE A 112 2.99 -0.07 2.17
CA PHE A 112 3.03 1.34 2.57
C PHE A 112 3.11 1.56 4.08
N GLY A 113 3.15 0.48 4.86
CA GLY A 113 3.29 0.53 6.32
C GLY A 113 4.58 1.22 6.77
N HIS A 114 4.63 1.60 8.04
CA HIS A 114 5.79 2.28 8.61
C HIS A 114 6.90 1.26 8.92
N SER A 115 7.70 0.92 7.92
CA SER A 115 8.83 -0.01 8.04
C SER A 115 10.04 0.46 7.24
N THR A 116 11.24 0.02 7.63
CA THR A 116 12.52 0.49 7.04
C THR A 116 12.61 0.26 5.53
N ILE A 117 12.09 -0.86 5.03
CA ILE A 117 12.10 -1.21 3.60
C ILE A 117 10.75 -0.98 2.90
N SER A 118 9.84 -0.22 3.51
CA SER A 118 8.57 0.15 2.85
C SER A 118 8.83 1.06 1.64
N LEU A 119 7.91 1.06 0.67
CA LEU A 119 8.03 1.90 -0.51
C LEU A 119 8.20 3.40 -0.14
N PRO A 120 7.37 3.99 0.75
CA PRO A 120 7.56 5.39 1.14
C PRO A 120 8.94 5.67 1.72
N ASN A 121 9.43 4.84 2.66
CA ASN A 121 10.69 5.10 3.34
C ASN A 121 11.91 4.94 2.41
N GLN A 122 11.86 3.99 1.49
CA GLN A 122 12.94 3.82 0.50
C GLN A 122 12.98 4.99 -0.49
N LEU A 123 11.84 5.47 -0.97
CA LEU A 123 11.80 6.62 -1.88
C LEU A 123 12.23 7.92 -1.19
N VAL A 124 11.78 8.12 0.05
CA VAL A 124 12.17 9.25 0.89
C VAL A 124 13.68 9.30 1.08
N SER A 125 14.30 8.15 1.38
CA SER A 125 15.74 8.06 1.60
C SER A 125 16.53 8.25 0.30
N ASN A 126 16.08 7.66 -0.82
CA ASN A 126 16.80 7.73 -2.10
C ASN A 126 16.71 9.10 -2.78
N PHE A 127 15.60 9.82 -2.59
CA PHE A 127 15.35 11.11 -3.25
C PHE A 127 15.36 12.31 -2.28
N ALA A 128 15.80 12.10 -1.03
CA ALA A 128 15.83 13.13 0.02
C ALA A 128 14.50 13.89 0.18
N LEU A 129 13.38 13.16 0.11
CA LEU A 129 12.05 13.73 0.26
C LEU A 129 11.72 13.93 1.74
N GLN A 130 10.66 14.69 2.03
CA GLN A 130 10.06 14.66 3.37
C GLN A 130 9.36 13.30 3.58
N PRO A 131 9.40 12.71 4.80
CA PRO A 131 8.85 11.38 5.12
C PRO A 131 7.31 11.40 5.22
N ILE A 132 6.65 11.81 4.14
CA ILE A 132 5.21 11.97 4.01
C ILE A 132 4.81 11.39 2.65
N PHE A 133 3.65 10.76 2.59
CA PHE A 133 3.01 10.42 1.33
C PHE A 133 1.52 10.78 1.41
N ALA A 134 0.89 11.01 0.27
CA ALA A 134 -0.54 11.27 0.16
C ALA A 134 -1.17 10.30 -0.82
N MET A 135 -2.36 9.79 -0.50
CA MET A 135 -3.09 8.86 -1.36
C MET A 135 -4.42 9.48 -1.81
N CYS A 136 -4.68 9.44 -3.11
CA CYS A 136 -5.97 9.79 -3.70
C CYS A 136 -6.46 8.58 -4.50
N LEU A 137 -7.23 7.73 -3.83
CA LEU A 137 -7.81 6.53 -4.44
C LEU A 137 -9.10 6.88 -5.19
N THR A 138 -9.27 6.25 -6.35
CA THR A 138 -10.47 6.40 -7.20
C THR A 138 -11.57 5.44 -6.77
N SER A 139 -12.83 5.88 -6.81
CA SER A 139 -14.00 5.01 -6.67
C SER A 139 -14.42 4.35 -8.00
N SER A 140 -13.87 4.80 -9.12
CA SER A 140 -14.19 4.28 -10.44
C SER A 140 -13.24 3.14 -10.82
N PRO A 141 -13.74 1.96 -11.21
CA PRO A 141 -12.89 0.83 -11.61
C PRO A 141 -12.18 1.06 -12.95
N SER A 142 -12.57 2.10 -13.69
CA SER A 142 -12.01 2.46 -15.00
C SER A 142 -11.12 3.71 -14.98
N LYS A 143 -10.91 4.31 -13.80
CA LYS A 143 -9.99 5.44 -13.61
C LYS A 143 -8.92 5.04 -12.61
N ASN A 144 -7.78 5.72 -12.68
CA ASN A 144 -6.69 5.49 -11.75
C ASN A 144 -6.63 6.58 -10.68
N GLY A 145 -6.21 6.20 -9.49
CA GLY A 145 -5.84 7.13 -8.43
C GLY A 145 -4.39 7.57 -8.57
N ILE A 146 -3.92 8.36 -7.62
CA ILE A 146 -2.51 8.79 -7.53
C ILE A 146 -2.02 8.71 -6.09
N ILE A 147 -0.74 8.37 -5.95
CA ILE A 147 -0.02 8.43 -4.68
C ILE A 147 1.15 9.40 -4.86
N PHE A 148 1.25 10.38 -3.98
CA PHE A 148 2.34 11.35 -3.94
C PHE A 148 3.32 10.98 -2.84
N PHE A 149 4.62 11.16 -3.09
CA PHE A 149 5.68 11.02 -2.09
C PHE A 149 6.33 12.40 -1.88
N GLY A 150 6.54 12.79 -0.63
CA GLY A 150 6.95 14.14 -0.23
C GLY A 150 5.78 15.03 0.19
N ALA A 151 6.11 16.26 0.60
CA ALA A 151 5.16 17.20 1.22
C ALA A 151 4.26 17.99 0.25
N GLY A 152 4.29 17.65 -1.05
CA GLY A 152 3.54 18.34 -2.09
C GLY A 152 4.41 19.23 -2.99
N PRO A 153 3.78 19.99 -3.91
CA PRO A 153 2.33 20.19 -4.04
C PRO A 153 1.56 18.93 -4.48
N TYR A 154 0.30 18.81 -4.05
CA TYR A 154 -0.59 17.71 -4.44
C TYR A 154 -1.48 18.15 -5.59
N ASN A 155 -0.88 18.27 -6.78
CA ASN A 155 -1.56 18.73 -7.97
C ASN A 155 -2.47 17.64 -8.54
N LEU A 156 -3.78 17.88 -8.51
CA LEU A 156 -4.78 17.04 -9.16
C LEU A 156 -5.42 17.79 -10.33
N LEU A 157 -5.82 17.07 -11.38
CA LEU A 157 -6.51 17.66 -12.52
C LEU A 157 -7.77 18.42 -12.05
N PRO A 158 -8.03 19.64 -12.56
CA PRO A 158 -7.37 20.33 -13.69
C PRO A 158 -6.20 21.26 -13.26
N GLY A 159 -5.26 20.81 -12.43
CA GLY A 159 -4.08 21.57 -12.02
C GLY A 159 -4.26 22.33 -10.70
N ARG A 160 -5.12 21.83 -9.81
CA ARG A 160 -5.36 22.41 -8.48
C ARG A 160 -4.47 21.71 -7.45
N ASP A 161 -3.74 22.50 -6.67
CA ASP A 161 -3.02 22.03 -5.48
C ASP A 161 -3.99 21.90 -4.29
N PHE A 162 -4.03 20.70 -3.71
CA PHE A 162 -4.83 20.39 -2.52
C PHE A 162 -4.05 20.44 -1.21
N SER A 163 -2.74 20.73 -1.22
CA SER A 163 -1.90 20.76 -0.01
C SER A 163 -2.43 21.69 1.09
N ARG A 164 -3.11 22.78 0.73
CA ARG A 164 -3.65 23.77 1.69
C ARG A 164 -5.05 23.46 2.24
N GLN A 165 -5.70 22.41 1.74
CA GLN A 165 -7.07 22.02 2.12
C GLN A 165 -7.09 20.84 3.11
N LEU A 166 -5.91 20.38 3.53
CA LEU A 166 -5.78 19.24 4.43
C LEU A 166 -6.18 19.60 5.85
N VAL A 167 -6.89 18.67 6.50
CA VAL A 167 -7.18 18.69 7.93
C VAL A 167 -6.38 17.57 8.58
N TYR A 168 -5.76 17.85 9.72
CA TYR A 168 -4.80 16.97 10.35
C TYR A 168 -5.33 16.41 11.67
N THR A 169 -4.92 15.18 11.96
CA THR A 169 -5.09 14.51 13.26
C THR A 169 -3.79 13.78 13.58
N PRO A 170 -3.43 13.60 14.87
CA PRO A 170 -2.26 12.81 15.23
C PRO A 170 -2.33 11.39 14.64
N LEU A 171 -1.25 10.99 13.97
CA LEU A 171 -1.06 9.65 13.46
C LEU A 171 -0.40 8.77 14.53
N ILE A 172 -0.89 7.56 14.70
CA ILE A 172 -0.35 6.57 15.63
C ILE A 172 0.12 5.38 14.80
N VAL A 173 1.33 4.89 15.09
CA VAL A 173 1.92 3.75 14.40
C VAL A 173 2.01 2.57 15.36
N SER A 174 1.43 1.42 14.98
CA SER A 174 1.53 0.21 15.79
C SER A 174 2.95 -0.38 15.72
N PRO A 175 3.35 -1.25 16.68
CA PRO A 175 4.61 -1.99 16.57
C PRO A 175 4.75 -2.82 15.27
N ALA A 176 3.61 -3.18 14.64
CA ALA A 176 3.57 -3.88 13.37
C ALA A 176 3.67 -2.94 12.14
N GLY A 177 3.76 -1.63 12.34
CA GLY A 177 3.87 -0.62 11.27
C GLY A 177 2.53 -0.25 10.62
N GLU A 178 1.41 -0.54 11.27
CA GLU A 178 0.07 -0.15 10.80
C GLU A 178 -0.28 1.27 11.25
N TYR A 179 -1.14 1.94 10.48
CA TYR A 179 -1.53 3.32 10.72
C TYR A 179 -2.87 3.43 11.42
N TYR A 180 -2.91 4.17 12.52
CA TYR A 180 -4.08 4.41 13.34
C TYR A 180 -4.31 5.90 13.57
N ILE A 181 -5.58 6.25 13.76
CA ILE A 181 -6.02 7.57 14.24
C ILE A 181 -6.91 7.39 15.46
N GLN A 182 -6.94 8.40 16.32
CA GLN A 182 -7.84 8.42 17.47
C GLN A 182 -9.18 9.05 17.06
N VAL A 183 -10.21 8.20 16.89
CA VAL A 183 -11.60 8.66 16.77
C VAL A 183 -12.16 8.85 18.18
N SER A 184 -12.85 9.96 18.43
CA SER A 184 -13.44 10.26 19.75
C SER A 184 -14.93 9.94 19.81
N SER A 185 -15.66 10.12 18.70
CA SER A 185 -17.08 9.81 18.59
C SER A 185 -17.46 9.65 17.11
N ILE A 186 -18.58 8.96 16.89
CA ILE A 186 -19.20 8.84 15.56
C ILE A 186 -20.56 9.55 15.63
N ARG A 187 -20.89 10.33 14.61
CA ARG A 187 -22.16 11.07 14.53
C ARG A 187 -22.87 10.82 13.20
N ILE A 188 -24.19 10.69 13.25
CA ILE A 188 -25.08 10.62 12.08
C ILE A 188 -26.02 11.81 12.14
N ASN A 189 -26.06 12.65 11.11
CA ASN A 189 -26.87 13.89 11.10
C ASN A 189 -26.68 14.75 12.36
N SER A 190 -25.44 14.87 12.84
CA SER A 190 -25.07 15.56 14.11
C SER A 190 -25.45 14.85 15.41
N TYR A 191 -26.20 13.74 15.37
CA TYR A 191 -26.53 12.94 16.54
C TYR A 191 -25.43 11.93 16.87
N PRO A 192 -24.97 11.86 18.14
CA PRO A 192 -23.96 10.90 18.54
C PRO A 192 -24.50 9.48 18.53
N VAL A 193 -23.73 8.55 17.99
CA VAL A 193 -24.03 7.11 18.02
C VAL A 193 -23.68 6.58 19.42
N PRO A 194 -24.58 5.85 20.10
CA PRO A 194 -24.36 5.38 21.47
C PRO A 194 -23.41 4.16 21.49
N ILE A 195 -22.11 4.44 21.50
CA ILE A 195 -21.04 3.43 21.56
C ILE A 195 -20.20 3.59 22.82
N ASN A 196 -19.59 2.49 23.28
CA ASN A 196 -18.64 2.53 24.39
C ASN A 196 -17.34 3.24 23.96
N PRO A 197 -16.98 4.40 24.53
CA PRO A 197 -15.81 5.16 24.11
C PRO A 197 -14.49 4.40 24.27
N SER A 198 -14.41 3.45 25.21
CA SER A 198 -13.21 2.64 25.43
C SER A 198 -12.85 1.77 24.23
N LEU A 199 -13.81 1.41 23.37
CA LEU A 199 -13.55 0.65 22.14
C LEU A 199 -12.84 1.50 21.06
N LEU A 200 -13.02 2.82 21.12
CA LEU A 200 -12.37 3.75 20.20
C LEU A 200 -10.96 4.13 20.63
N GLN A 201 -10.59 3.88 21.88
CA GLN A 201 -9.24 4.14 22.38
C GLN A 201 -8.28 3.05 21.93
N ILE A 202 -7.09 3.46 21.47
CA ILE A 202 -6.05 2.50 21.11
C ILE A 202 -5.26 2.08 22.36
N ASN A 203 -5.18 0.77 22.58
CA ASN A 203 -4.21 0.19 23.50
C ASN A 203 -2.89 -0.05 22.73
N TYR A 204 -1.94 0.86 22.91
CA TYR A 204 -0.65 0.83 22.22
C TYR A 204 0.23 -0.38 22.57
N ARG A 205 -0.04 -1.08 23.69
CA ARG A 205 0.71 -2.29 24.07
C ARG A 205 0.17 -3.54 23.40
N SER A 206 -1.15 -3.65 23.31
CA SER A 206 -1.81 -4.84 22.74
C SER A 206 -2.21 -4.68 21.28
N GLY A 207 -2.16 -3.46 20.72
CA GLY A 207 -2.69 -3.15 19.38
C GLY A 207 -4.21 -3.26 19.29
N SER A 208 -4.92 -3.27 20.42
CA SER A 208 -6.37 -3.46 20.49
C SER A 208 -7.11 -2.12 20.56
N GLY A 209 -8.29 -2.05 19.94
CA GLY A 209 -9.07 -0.80 19.84
C GLY A 209 -8.51 0.17 18.81
N GLY A 210 -8.90 1.43 18.90
CA GLY A 210 -8.49 2.47 17.96
C GLY A 210 -9.19 2.40 16.59
N THR A 211 -8.71 3.19 15.64
CA THR A 211 -9.23 3.21 14.27
C THR A 211 -8.08 3.08 13.27
N MET A 212 -7.98 1.92 12.63
CA MET A 212 -6.96 1.63 11.62
C MET A 212 -7.36 2.17 10.26
N ILE A 213 -6.39 2.72 9.52
CA ILE A 213 -6.54 3.05 8.10
C ILE A 213 -5.95 1.90 7.28
N SER A 214 -6.75 1.35 6.36
CA SER A 214 -6.32 0.21 5.54
C SER A 214 -6.86 0.29 4.10
N THR A 215 -6.07 -0.21 3.16
CA THR A 215 -6.45 -0.41 1.74
C THR A 215 -6.76 -1.88 1.43
N THR A 216 -6.71 -2.76 2.43
CA THR A 216 -6.86 -4.22 2.28
C THR A 216 -8.30 -4.67 2.48
N ASN A 217 -9.15 -3.78 3.02
CA ASN A 217 -10.56 -3.97 3.21
C ASN A 217 -11.31 -2.93 2.36
N PRO A 218 -12.17 -3.35 1.41
CA PRO A 218 -12.87 -2.42 0.53
C PRO A 218 -13.95 -1.60 1.25
N PHE A 219 -14.40 -2.06 2.42
CA PHE A 219 -15.39 -1.41 3.27
C PHE A 219 -14.84 -1.20 4.67
N THR A 220 -15.35 -0.20 5.37
CA THR A 220 -15.09 0.00 6.80
C THR A 220 -15.59 -1.22 7.58
N VAL A 221 -14.71 -1.80 8.39
CA VAL A 221 -15.03 -2.90 9.30
C VAL A 221 -15.17 -2.34 10.70
N LEU A 222 -16.23 -2.73 11.41
CA LEU A 222 -16.56 -2.26 12.75
C LEU A 222 -16.61 -3.44 13.72
N GLU A 223 -16.19 -3.21 14.96
CA GLU A 223 -16.46 -4.12 16.07
C GLU A 223 -17.99 -4.29 16.20
N HIS A 224 -18.43 -5.48 16.59
CA HIS A 224 -19.84 -5.88 16.52
C HIS A 224 -20.79 -4.90 17.26
N SER A 225 -20.45 -4.48 18.47
CA SER A 225 -21.29 -3.52 19.22
C SER A 225 -21.35 -2.15 18.54
N ILE A 226 -20.23 -1.69 17.96
CA ILE A 226 -20.19 -0.44 17.17
C ILE A 226 -21.06 -0.57 15.92
N PHE A 227 -20.97 -1.70 15.21
CA PHE A 227 -21.78 -1.97 14.01
C PHE A 227 -23.28 -1.94 14.31
N VAL A 228 -23.71 -2.61 15.38
CA VAL A 228 -25.13 -2.64 15.78
C VAL A 228 -25.63 -1.23 16.11
N ALA A 229 -24.89 -0.48 16.95
CA ALA A 229 -25.30 0.87 17.33
C ALA A 229 -25.33 1.83 16.12
N LEU A 230 -24.35 1.73 15.23
CA LEU A 230 -24.26 2.57 14.03
C LEU A 230 -25.40 2.25 13.05
N SER A 231 -25.66 0.98 12.76
CA SER A 231 -26.70 0.57 11.81
C SER A 231 -28.10 0.94 12.30
N GLN A 232 -28.40 0.77 13.60
CA GLN A 232 -29.65 1.21 14.20
C GLN A 232 -29.82 2.73 14.13
N SER A 233 -28.78 3.47 14.51
CA SER A 233 -28.80 4.94 14.45
C SER A 233 -28.97 5.44 13.02
N PHE A 234 -28.31 4.80 12.06
CA PHE A 234 -28.42 5.14 10.64
C PHE A 234 -29.82 4.89 10.10
N ALA A 235 -30.40 3.72 10.35
CA ALA A 235 -31.77 3.39 9.92
C ALA A 235 -32.81 4.33 10.55
N HIS A 236 -32.65 4.66 11.83
CA HIS A 236 -33.54 5.59 12.52
C HIS A 236 -33.50 7.01 11.92
N GLU A 237 -32.32 7.53 11.58
CA GLU A 237 -32.20 8.85 10.97
C GLU A 237 -32.70 8.89 9.52
N LEU A 238 -32.59 7.78 8.77
CA LEU A 238 -33.20 7.68 7.44
C LEU A 238 -34.72 7.84 7.50
N LEU A 239 -35.38 7.18 8.47
CA LEU A 239 -36.83 7.24 8.64
C LEU A 239 -37.36 8.61 9.08
N LYS A 240 -36.51 9.49 9.63
CA LYS A 240 -36.88 10.87 9.97
C LYS A 240 -36.78 11.84 8.80
N SER A 241 -36.04 11.45 7.75
CA SER A 241 -35.73 12.30 6.61
C SER A 241 -36.63 12.09 5.40
N GLY A 242 -37.55 11.12 5.45
CA GLY A 242 -38.61 10.88 4.47
C GLY A 242 -39.97 11.29 5.02
#